data_AF-A0A1Z8S191-F1
#
_entry.id   AF-A0A1Z8S191-F1
#
_cell.length_a   1.000
_cell.length_b   1.000
_cell.length_c   1.000
_cell.angle_alpha   90.00
_cell.angle_beta   90.00
_cell.angle_gamma   90.00
#
_symmetry.space_group_name_H-M   'P 1'
#
loop_
_entity.id
_entity.type
_entity.pdbx_description
1 polymer ?
#
loop_
_entity_poly.entity_id
_entity_poly.type
_entity_poly.pdbx_seq_one_letter_code
_entity_poly.pdbx_strand_id
1 'polypeptide(L)' 'MRIIRKNIIKGKDSFYVVTRDNRRVEPHNYKVKWEAEERADILINMVNNFDPKSKVAIVYTSIPEKVR' A
#
# COMPACT_ATOMS: atom_id res chain seq x y z
N MET A 1 9.16 -6.94 -1.32
CA MET A 1 8.15 -5.85 -1.30
C MET A 1 8.73 -4.60 -0.64
N ARG A 2 8.46 -3.39 -1.17
CA ARG A 2 9.04 -2.12 -0.64
C ARG A 2 7.97 -1.32 0.12
N ILE A 3 8.32 -0.84 1.32
CA ILE A 3 7.51 0.11 2.08
C ILE A 3 8.05 1.53 1.86
N ILE A 4 7.19 2.42 1.41
CA ILE A 4 7.51 3.83 1.11
C ILE A 4 6.85 4.69 2.19
N ARG A 5 7.65 5.45 2.94
CA ARG A 5 7.12 6.45 3.89
C ARG A 5 6.92 7.77 3.17
N LYS A 6 5.71 8.34 3.22
CA LYS A 6 5.38 9.60 2.53
C LYS A 6 4.34 10.37 3.33
N ASN A 7 4.42 11.71 3.35
CA ASN A 7 3.42 12.60 3.96
C ASN A 7 3.09 12.23 5.42
N ILE A 8 4.11 11.96 6.24
CA ILE A 8 3.94 11.69 7.67
C ILE A 8 3.82 13.01 8.42
N ILE A 9 2.72 13.18 9.16
CA ILE A 9 2.42 14.38 9.96
C ILE A 9 2.55 14.02 11.43
N LYS A 10 3.38 14.76 12.17
CA LYS A 10 3.55 14.58 13.62
C LYS A 10 2.22 14.81 14.34
N GLY A 11 1.83 13.88 15.20
CA GLY A 11 0.58 13.95 15.97
C GLY A 11 -0.67 13.53 15.20
N LYS A 12 -0.55 13.02 13.97
CA LYS A 12 -1.67 12.46 13.20
C LYS A 12 -1.51 10.96 13.03
N ASP A 13 -2.64 10.25 13.05
CA ASP A 13 -2.68 8.83 12.72
C ASP A 13 -2.11 8.57 11.33
N SER A 14 -1.38 7.46 11.23
CA SER A 14 -0.73 7.04 9.99
C SER A 14 -1.12 5.60 9.67
N PHE A 15 -1.29 5.34 8.39
CA PHE A 15 -1.82 4.08 7.88
C PHE A 15 -0.92 3.52 6.80
N TYR A 16 -1.01 2.21 6.60
CA TYR A 16 -0.40 1.48 5.51
C TYR A 16 -1.42 1.31 4.38
N VAL A 17 -1.01 1.69 3.18
CA VAL A 17 -1.86 1.69 1.98
C VAL A 17 -1.21 0.81 0.93
N VAL A 18 -1.91 -0.23 0.48
CA VAL A 18 -1.42 -1.09 -0.61
C VAL A 18 -1.71 -0.42 -1.94
N THR A 19 -0.68 -0.33 -2.78
CA THR A 19 -0.73 0.31 -4.09
C THR A 19 -0.22 -0.63 -5.18
N ARG A 20 -0.78 -0.50 -6.38
CA ARG A 20 -0.30 -1.11 -7.63
C ARG A 20 0.01 0.01 -8.60
N ASP A 21 1.25 0.07 -9.08
CA ASP A 21 1.73 1.10 -10.01
C ASP A 21 1.48 2.54 -9.50
N ASN A 22 1.71 2.75 -8.20
CA ASN A 22 1.42 4.00 -7.49
C ASN A 22 -0.07 4.40 -7.51
N ARG A 23 -0.97 3.44 -7.71
CA ARG A 23 -2.42 3.61 -7.58
C ARG A 23 -2.97 2.83 -6.39
N ARG A 24 -3.91 3.41 -5.67
CA ARG A 24 -4.60 2.73 -4.56
C ARG A 24 -5.43 1.57 -5.11
N VAL A 25 -5.28 0.40 -4.51
CA VAL A 25 -5.99 -0.81 -4.96
C VAL A 25 -7.33 -0.95 -4.24
N GLU A 26 -7.42 -0.46 -3.01
CA GLU A 26 -8.60 -0.65 -2.15
C GLU A 26 -8.97 0.63 -1.39
N PRO A 27 -10.25 0.77 -1.02
CA PRO A 27 -10.71 1.89 -0.21
C PRO A 27 -10.17 1.82 1.24
N HIS A 28 -9.94 0.61 1.75
CA HIS A 28 -9.49 0.34 3.10
C HIS A 28 -8.01 0.70 3.31
N ASN A 29 -7.66 1.06 4.54
CA ASN A 29 -6.28 1.33 4.96
C ASN A 29 -5.95 0.48 6.18
N TYR A 30 -4.75 -0.07 6.22
CA TYR A 30 -4.30 -0.93 7.30
C TYR A 30 -3.67 -0.10 8.41
N LYS A 31 -4.00 -0.39 9.67
CA LYS A 31 -3.31 0.21 10.83
C LYS A 31 -2.03 -0.54 11.17
N VAL A 32 -2.00 -1.85 10.87
CA VAL A 32 -0.88 -2.73 11.23
C VAL A 32 -0.09 -3.11 9.99
N LYS A 33 1.24 -3.16 10.15
CA LYS A 33 2.16 -3.43 9.04
C LYS A 33 1.95 -4.83 8.45
N TRP A 34 1.84 -5.86 9.28
CA TRP A 34 1.80 -7.25 8.81
C TRP A 34 0.53 -7.54 7.99
N GLU A 35 -0.61 -6.94 8.33
CA GLU A 35 -1.86 -7.07 7.56
C GLU A 35 -1.69 -6.50 6.14
N ALA A 36 -1.03 -5.34 6.03
CA ALA A 36 -0.72 -4.74 4.74
C ALA A 36 0.27 -5.58 3.93
N GLU A 37 1.23 -6.23 4.59
CA GLU A 37 2.19 -7.13 3.94
C GLU A 37 1.49 -8.38 3.40
N GLU A 38 0.67 -9.06 4.21
CA GLU A 38 -0.12 -10.23 3.80
C GLU A 38 -1.01 -9.89 2.59
N ARG A 39 -1.74 -8.77 2.65
CA ARG A 39 -2.58 -8.33 1.53
C ARG A 39 -1.79 -8.13 0.25
N ALA A 40 -0.63 -7.48 0.37
CA ALA A 40 0.18 -7.12 -0.77
C ALA A 40 0.87 -8.35 -1.38
N ASP A 41 1.24 -9.35 -0.59
CA ASP A 41 1.75 -10.63 -1.08
C ASP A 41 0.67 -11.40 -1.86
N ILE A 42 -0.58 -11.43 -1.37
CA ILE A 42 -1.72 -11.97 -2.12
C ILE A 42 -1.88 -11.21 -3.44
N LEU A 43 -1.81 -9.88 -3.42
CA LEU A 43 -1.94 -9.07 -4.64
C LEU A 43 -0.82 -9.36 -5.64
N ILE A 44 0.42 -9.49 -5.18
CA ILE A 44 1.57 -9.82 -6.04
C ILE A 44 1.33 -11.16 -6.74
N ASN A 45 0.90 -12.18 -5.99
CA ASN A 45 0.62 -13.50 -6.56
C ASN A 45 -0.49 -13.45 -7.60
N MET A 46 -1.56 -12.68 -7.36
CA MET A 46 -2.64 -12.50 -8.33
C MET A 46 -2.16 -11.74 -9.57
N VAL A 47 -1.50 -10.60 -9.38
CA VAL A 47 -1.11 -9.69 -10.47
C VAL A 47 -0.03 -10.31 -11.35
N ASN A 48 0.93 -11.05 -10.80
CA ASN A 48 1.98 -11.70 -11.59
C ASN A 48 1.44 -12.68 -12.64
N ASN A 49 0.25 -13.26 -12.42
CA ASN A 49 -0.38 -14.17 -13.38
C ASN A 49 -0.99 -13.44 -14.59
N PHE A 50 -1.30 -12.15 -14.48
CA PHE A 50 -1.98 -11.38 -15.53
C PHE A 50 -1.13 -10.25 -16.10
N ASP A 51 -0.37 -9.57 -15.26
CA ASP A 51 0.50 -8.45 -15.61
C ASP A 51 1.75 -8.42 -14.71
N PRO A 52 2.78 -9.22 -15.05
CA PRO A 52 4.01 -9.32 -14.25
C PRO A 52 4.87 -8.04 -14.23
N LYS A 53 4.54 -7.02 -15.04
CA LYS A 53 5.26 -5.75 -15.03
C LYS A 53 4.76 -4.80 -13.94
N SER A 54 3.54 -5.03 -13.46
CA SER A 54 2.93 -4.24 -12.39
C SER A 54 3.76 -4.29 -11.11
N LYS A 55 3.84 -3.16 -10.41
CA LYS A 55 4.60 -3.02 -9.16
C LYS A 55 3.67 -2.83 -7.99
N VAL A 56 3.66 -3.79 -7.07
CA VAL A 56 2.96 -3.66 -5.79
C VAL A 56 3.89 -3.04 -4.75
N ALA A 57 3.40 -2.04 -4.03
CA ALA A 57 4.12 -1.37 -2.96
C ALA A 57 3.18 -0.98 -1.82
N ILE A 58 3.74 -0.80 -0.62
CA ILE A 58 3.00 -0.32 0.55
C ILE A 58 3.44 1.12 0.84
N VAL A 59 2.50 2.03 0.96
CA VAL A 59 2.73 3.42 1.33
C VAL A 59 2.31 3.64 2.78
N TYR A 60 3.24 4.05 3.63
CA TYR A 60 2.95 4.50 4.99
C TYR A 60 2.77 6.02 5.00
N THR A 61 1.58 6.49 5.35
CA THR A 61 1.17 7.90 5.21
C THR A 61 0.14 8.32 6.26
N SER A 62 0.17 9.60 6.69
CA SER A 62 -0.89 10.21 7.53
C SER A 62 -2.03 10.81 6.70
N ILE A 63 -1.95 10.72 5.38
CA ILE A 63 -2.96 11.23 4.44
C ILE A 63 -3.24 10.15 3.37
N PRO A 64 -3.95 9.07 3.72
CA PRO A 64 -4.18 7.95 2.81
C PRO A 64 -4.99 8.35 1.57
N GLU A 65 -5.93 9.30 1.69
CA GLU A 65 -6.75 9.79 0.57
C GLU A 65 -5.94 10.52 -0.52
N LYS A 66 -4.74 10.99 -0.21
CA LYS A 66 -3.82 11.60 -1.20
C LYS A 66 -3.00 10.56 -1.96
N VAL A 67 -3.08 9.28 -1.57
CA VAL A 67 -2.51 8.19 -2.34
C VAL A 67 -3.50 7.91 -3.48
N ARG A 68 -3.19 8.44 -4.67
CA ARG A 68 -3.90 8.09 -5.91
C ARG A 68 -3.61 6.65 -6.27
#